data_AF-A0A1I7U9I3-F1
#
_entry.id   AF-A0A1I7U9I3-F1
#
_cell.length_a   1.000
_cell.length_b   1.000
_cell.length_c   1.000
_cell.angle_alpha   90.00
_cell.angle_beta   90.00
_cell.angle_gamma   90.00
#
_symmetry.space_group_name_H-M   'P 1'
#
loop_
_entity.id
_entity.type
_entity.pdbx_description
1 polymer ?
#
loop_
_entity_poly.entity_id
_entity_poly.type
_entity_poly.pdbx_seq_one_letter_code
_entity_poly.pdbx_strand_id
1 'polypeptide(L)'
;MDWKITVITYNLAMKPSDADAVHNLLNSSVDNSSHLVAIGLQEVAHSETIGGALITWALSITTWMNSKAQMVLLAKTFQATNQVLIFGKKQLIGQVLIAY
;
A
#
# COMPACT_ATOMS: atom_id res chain seq x y z
N MET A 1 -1.57 -13.69 20.35
CA MET A 1 -1.01 -12.51 19.66
C MET A 1 -2.17 -11.85 18.94
N ASP A 2 -2.53 -10.63 19.32
CA ASP A 2 -3.62 -9.92 18.66
C ASP A 2 -3.06 -9.16 17.46
N TRP A 3 -3.24 -9.72 16.27
CA TRP A 3 -2.85 -9.07 15.03
C TRP A 3 -3.85 -7.95 14.73
N LYS A 4 -3.34 -6.73 14.53
CA LYS A 4 -4.13 -5.63 13.98
C LYS A 4 -3.91 -5.53 12.48
N ILE A 5 -4.99 -5.67 11.70
CA ILE A 5 -5.00 -5.51 10.26
C ILE A 5 -5.79 -4.25 9.92
N THR A 6 -5.18 -3.35 9.17
CA THR A 6 -5.83 -2.12 8.70
C THR A 6 -6.18 -2.29 7.23
N VAL A 7 -7.42 -2.01 6.85
CA VAL A 7 -7.91 -2.12 5.48
C VAL A 7 -8.37 -0.74 5.01
N ILE A 8 -7.84 -0.30 3.87
CA ILE A 8 -8.13 1.00 3.26
C ILE A 8 -8.67 0.76 1.86
N THR A 9 -9.70 1.51 1.47
CA THR A 9 -10.15 1.58 0.09
C THR A 9 -10.20 3.03 -0.36
N TYR A 10 -9.73 3.32 -1.56
CA TYR A 10 -9.69 4.69 -2.07
C TYR A 10 -9.84 4.72 -3.60
N ASN A 11 -10.81 5.50 -4.07
CA ASN A 11 -11.03 5.74 -5.49
C ASN A 11 -10.18 6.93 -5.94
N LEU A 12 -9.33 6.71 -6.94
CA LEU A 12 -8.37 7.69 -7.44
C LEU A 12 -8.92 8.61 -8.53
N ALA A 13 -10.07 8.28 -9.10
CA ALA A 13 -10.67 8.98 -10.23
C ALA A 13 -9.68 9.22 -11.39
N MET A 14 -8.80 8.25 -11.65
CA MET A 14 -7.71 8.31 -12.63
C MET A 14 -6.74 9.49 -12.46
N LYS A 15 -6.73 10.14 -11.29
CA LYS A 15 -5.81 11.24 -11.00
C LYS A 15 -4.40 10.71 -10.80
N PRO A 16 -3.38 11.46 -11.23
CA PRO A 16 -2.00 11.10 -10.94
C PRO A 16 -1.75 11.10 -9.43
N SER A 17 -0.72 10.35 -9.04
CA SER A 17 -0.24 10.30 -7.67
C SER A 17 0.25 11.67 -7.19
N ASP A 18 -0.21 12.05 -6.00
CA ASP A 18 0.15 13.29 -5.32
C ASP A 18 0.62 13.00 -3.89
N ALA A 19 1.71 13.65 -3.46
CA ALA A 19 2.36 13.34 -2.20
C ALA A 19 1.49 13.73 -0.99
N ASP A 20 0.79 14.85 -1.06
CA ASP A 20 -0.09 15.32 0.00
C ASP A 20 -1.34 14.45 0.10
N ALA A 21 -1.91 14.04 -1.03
CA ALA A 21 -3.03 13.09 -1.06
C ALA A 21 -2.65 11.74 -0.45
N VAL A 22 -1.46 11.21 -0.78
CA VAL A 22 -0.93 9.98 -0.16
C VAL A 22 -0.72 10.16 1.33
N HIS A 23 -0.15 11.29 1.75
CA HIS A 23 0.07 11.58 3.16
C HIS A 23 -1.26 11.63 3.92
N ASN A 24 -2.25 12.36 3.41
CA ASN A 24 -3.55 12.51 4.03
C ASN A 24 -4.30 11.18 4.13
N LEU A 25 -4.24 10.34 3.09
CA LEU A 25 -4.84 9.00 3.08
C LEU A 25 -4.26 8.09 4.17
N LEU A 26 -2.93 8.08 4.31
CA LEU A 26 -2.22 7.10 5.13
C LEU A 26 -2.03 7.56 6.57
N ASN A 27 -1.77 8.85 6.80
CA ASN A 27 -1.48 9.38 8.14
C ASN A 27 -2.66 9.27 9.10
N SER A 28 -3.90 9.35 8.59
CA SER A 28 -5.11 9.16 9.41
C SER A 28 -5.45 7.69 9.67
N SER A 29 -4.92 6.78 8.85
CA SER A 29 -5.44 5.42 8.73
C SER A 29 -4.44 4.36 9.21
N VAL A 30 -3.14 4.62 9.08
CA VAL A 30 -2.07 3.70 9.44
C VAL A 30 -1.40 4.17 10.72
N ASP A 31 -1.56 3.41 11.79
CA ASP A 31 -0.90 3.67 13.08
C ASP A 31 0.18 2.63 13.40
N ASN A 32 0.97 2.94 14.44
CA ASN A 32 2.07 2.10 14.90
C ASN A 32 1.63 0.72 15.44
N SER A 33 0.34 0.51 15.70
CA SER A 33 -0.18 -0.79 16.17
C SER A 33 -0.55 -1.73 15.01
N SER A 34 -0.63 -1.22 13.78
CA SER A 34 -0.94 -2.01 12.58
C SER A 34 0.20 -2.99 12.26
N HIS A 35 -0.14 -4.26 12.02
CA HIS A 35 0.81 -5.33 11.68
C HIS A 35 0.81 -5.60 10.17
N LEU A 36 -0.38 -5.59 9.60
CA LEU A 36 -0.64 -5.67 8.16
C LEU A 36 -1.51 -4.49 7.73
N VAL A 37 -1.27 -4.00 6.52
CA VAL A 37 -2.11 -2.99 5.88
C VAL A 37 -2.46 -3.46 4.47
N ALA A 38 -3.75 -3.56 4.18
CA ALA A 38 -4.26 -3.84 2.84
C ALA A 38 -4.88 -2.57 2.26
N ILE A 39 -4.45 -2.17 1.07
CA ILE A 39 -4.95 -0.98 0.38
C ILE A 39 -5.51 -1.40 -0.96
N GLY A 40 -6.83 -1.22 -1.12
CA GLY A 40 -7.54 -1.32 -2.39
C GLY A 40 -7.65 0.05 -3.05
N LEU A 41 -7.19 0.16 -4.28
CA LEU A 41 -7.28 1.36 -5.11
C LEU A 41 -8.23 1.08 -6.27
N GLN A 42 -9.16 1.99 -6.53
CA GLN A 42 -10.06 1.95 -7.70
C GLN A 42 -9.75 3.10 -8.65
N GLU A 43 -10.11 2.90 -9.92
CA GLU A 43 -9.89 3.89 -10.98
C GLU A 43 -8.43 4.35 -11.07
N VAL A 44 -7.50 3.41 -10.90
CA VAL A 44 -6.08 3.62 -11.17
C VAL A 44 -5.91 3.93 -12.66
N ALA A 45 -5.15 4.97 -12.99
CA ALA A 45 -4.90 5.36 -14.36
C ALA A 45 -4.23 4.23 -15.16
N HIS A 46 -4.66 4.03 -16.41
CA HIS A 46 -4.15 2.95 -17.29
C HIS A 46 -2.63 3.02 -17.51
N SER A 47 -2.05 4.21 -17.49
CA SER A 47 -0.60 4.43 -17.60
C SER A 47 0.20 3.84 -16.43
N GLU A 48 -0.43 3.61 -15.28
CA GLU A 48 0.21 2.98 -14.11
C GLU A 48 0.11 1.45 -14.13
N THR A 49 -0.87 0.87 -14.83
CA THR A 49 -1.08 -0.58 -14.93
C THR A 49 -0.38 -1.20 -16.14
N ILE A 50 -0.43 -0.53 -17.29
CA ILE A 50 0.14 -1.02 -18.56
C ILE A 50 1.60 -0.56 -18.74
N GLY A 51 2.04 0.39 -17.92
CA GLY A 51 3.36 1.03 -18.01
C GLY A 51 3.31 2.36 -18.77
N GLY A 52 4.19 3.29 -18.40
CA GLY A 52 4.29 4.64 -19.00
C GLY A 52 4.23 5.79 -17.98
N ALA A 53 3.73 5.54 -16.77
CA ALA A 53 3.80 6.52 -15.68
C ALA A 53 5.16 6.46 -14.95
N LEU A 54 5.86 7.60 -14.85
CA LEU A 54 7.10 7.74 -14.08
C LEU A 54 6.85 7.70 -12.57
N ILE A 55 5.74 8.27 -12.11
CA ILE A 55 5.31 8.30 -10.72
C ILE A 55 3.94 7.64 -10.65
N THR A 56 3.82 6.61 -9.82
CA THR A 56 2.58 5.84 -9.63
C THR A 56 2.08 5.97 -8.20
N TRP A 57 0.79 5.78 -7.97
CA TRP A 57 0.21 5.67 -6.62
C TRP A 57 0.87 4.54 -5.85
N ALA A 58 1.11 3.40 -6.52
CA ALA A 58 1.80 2.26 -5.94
C ALA A 58 3.17 2.64 -5.38
N LEU A 59 3.97 3.39 -6.15
CA LEU A 59 5.30 3.83 -5.75
C LEU A 59 5.25 4.84 -4.61
N SER A 60 4.39 5.86 -4.71
CA SER A 60 4.27 6.90 -3.67
C SER A 60 3.79 6.33 -2.34
N ILE A 61 2.76 5.48 -2.37
CA ILE A 61 2.27 4.77 -1.19
C ILE A 61 3.39 3.90 -0.59
N THR A 62 4.09 3.12 -1.42
CA THR A 62 5.19 2.26 -0.93
C THR A 62 6.30 3.07 -0.27
N THR A 63 6.67 4.20 -0.87
CA THR A 63 7.66 5.14 -0.33
C THR A 63 7.23 5.70 1.02
N TRP A 64 5.97 6.13 1.14
CA TRP A 64 5.42 6.63 2.40
C TRP A 64 5.37 5.53 3.47
N MET A 65 4.86 4.34 3.13
CA MET A 65 4.76 3.20 4.04
C MET A 65 6.13 2.76 4.58
N ASN A 66 7.16 2.81 3.74
CA ASN A 66 8.53 2.49 4.16
C ASN A 66 9.12 3.54 5.09
N SER A 67 8.97 4.82 4.75
CA SER A 67 9.61 5.94 5.45
C SER A 67 8.90 6.37 6.73
N LYS A 68 7.56 6.21 6.80
CA LYS A 68 6.74 6.69 7.92
C LYS A 68 6.19 5.56 8.79
N ALA A 69 5.75 4.45 8.20
CA ALA A 69 5.13 3.35 8.94
C ALA A 69 6.07 2.16 9.21
N GLN A 70 7.32 2.20 8.74
CA GLN A 70 8.29 1.11 8.83
C GLN A 70 7.75 -0.23 8.27
N MET A 71 6.90 -0.13 7.25
CA MET A 71 6.31 -1.27 6.57
C MET A 71 6.92 -1.47 5.18
N VAL A 72 6.78 -2.68 4.66
CA VAL A 72 7.29 -3.08 3.34
C VAL A 72 6.18 -3.73 2.54
N LEU A 73 6.21 -3.51 1.23
CA LEU A 73 5.26 -4.11 0.31
C LEU A 73 5.55 -5.62 0.21
N LEU A 74 4.57 -6.42 0.60
CA LEU A 74 4.62 -7.88 0.54
C LEU A 74 4.09 -8.40 -0.79
N ALA A 75 2.98 -7.81 -1.27
CA ALA A 75 2.34 -8.22 -2.51
C ALA A 75 1.64 -7.03 -3.18
N LYS A 76 1.62 -7.07 -4.51
CA LYS A 76 0.85 -6.17 -5.37
C LYS A 76 0.16 -7.02 -6.45
N THR A 77 -1.11 -6.77 -6.69
CA THR A 77 -1.85 -7.33 -7.83
C THR A 77 -2.83 -6.30 -8.38
N PHE A 78 -3.31 -6.50 -9.60
CA PHE A 78 -4.28 -5.61 -10.25
C PHE A 78 -5.25 -6.39 -11.13
N GLN A 79 -6.43 -5.80 -11.35
CA GLN A 79 -7.40 -6.25 -12.34
C GLN A 79 -8.11 -5.01 -12.91
N ALA A 80 -8.02 -4.82 -14.24
CA ALA A 80 -8.48 -3.61 -14.91
C ALA A 80 -7.91 -2.34 -14.23
N THR A 81 -8.75 -1.40 -13.81
CA THR A 81 -8.35 -0.16 -13.11
C THR A 81 -8.32 -0.31 -11.59
N ASN A 82 -8.39 -1.54 -11.07
CA ASN A 82 -8.32 -1.81 -9.64
C ASN A 82 -6.96 -2.40 -9.26
N GLN A 83 -6.43 -1.98 -8.12
CA GLN A 83 -5.15 -2.48 -7.61
C GLN A 83 -5.24 -2.78 -6.11
N VAL A 84 -4.56 -3.84 -5.68
CA VAL A 84 -4.41 -4.18 -4.27
C VAL A 84 -2.93 -4.15 -3.89
N LEU A 85 -2.62 -3.52 -2.76
CA LEU A 85 -1.30 -3.46 -2.15
C LEU A 85 -1.38 -4.04 -0.74
N ILE A 86 -0.51 -5.00 -0.42
CA ILE A 86 -0.41 -5.59 0.91
C ILE A 86 0.94 -5.21 1.51
N PHE A 87 0.91 -4.58 2.67
CA PHE A 87 2.09 -4.19 3.44
C PHE A 87 2.15 -4.95 4.76
N GLY A 88 3.35 -5.24 5.22
CA GLY A 88 3.61 -5.78 6.54
C GLY A 88 4.73 -5.03 7.25
N LYS A 89 4.71 -5.04 8.59
CA LYS A 89 5.82 -4.54 9.39
C LYS A 89 7.12 -5.26 9.04
N LYS A 90 8.20 -4.51 8.84
CA LYS A 90 9.54 -5.06 8.54
C LYS A 90 9.96 -6.14 9.55
N GLN A 91 9.63 -5.94 10.83
CA GLN A 91 9.96 -6.85 11.93
C GLN A 91 9.30 -8.24 11.81
N LEU A 92 8.21 -8.36 11.05
CA LEU A 92 7.50 -9.62 10.82
C LEU A 92 8.13 -10.44 9.68
N ILE A 93 8.92 -9.80 8.81
CA ILE A 93 9.60 -10.50 7.72
C ILE A 93 10.77 -11.31 8.31
N GLY A 94 10.74 -12.62 8.09
CA GLY A 94 11.72 -13.57 8.64
C GLY A 94 11.31 -14.19 9.98
N GLN A 95 10.20 -13.75 10.61
CA GLN A 95 9.61 -14.45 11.77
C GLN A 95 8.75 -15.65 11.37
N VAL A 96 8.42 -15.79 10.07
CA VAL A 96 7.91 -17.04 9.52
C VAL A 96 9.09 -18.00 9.40
N LEU A 97 9.51 -18.55 10.55
CA LEU A 97 10.30 -19.77 10.60
C LEU A 97 9.48 -20.84 9.86
N ILE A 98 10.12 -21.42 8.84
CA ILE A 98 9.66 -22.61 8.16
C ILE A 98 9.33 -23.65 9.25
N ALA A 99 8.05 -23.94 9.43
CA ALA A 99 7.62 -25.10 10.19
C ALA A 99 8.03 -26.32 9.35
N TYR A 100 9.01 -27.07 9.85
CA TYR A 100 9.36 -28.40 9.35
C TYR A 100 8.22 -29.38 9.59
#